data_AF-A0AAU9D1W7-F1
#
_entry.id   AF-A0AAU9D1W7-F1
#
_cell.length_a   1.000
_cell.length_b   1.000
_cell.length_c   1.000
_cell.angle_alpha   90.00
_cell.angle_beta   90.00
_cell.angle_gamma   90.00
#
_symmetry.space_group_name_H-M   'P 1'
#
loop_
_entity.id
_entity.type
_entity.pdbx_description
1 polymer ?
#
loop_
_entity_poly.entity_id
_entity_poly.type
_entity_poly.pdbx_seq_one_letter_code
_entity_poly.pdbx_strand_id
1 'polypeptide(L)'
;MFQERGRTRKSTSLQSQSNGESKTPIQCLIGYEFEIADWILFKEQERQPEQTDLEYREASSYKKGTLLYEEELWQMVADTDVRRTPYMEFVTKPFPETIEGYGQALDAFSEIRTLCQQIWQSVPEPHPDDNFRYLPLSDVINFLNLADENAMLQTKLPNPAPTFSPQTTAGVVLSELPAVFAKLAGSYLTDPEDLAARKRQGQEYMSTNGTPGSFALRYAVDRSRDLTQSWGLSKHFEGFFSYVLFYLIQAYGGTSSYAKNFTSILARTDFARMFELLPLEEQEWLKENNASEFLDLIEWALPEHANNLDTPFFFRGIFLNMPATHHQMLKRLTRRTWLVDITKGMDRLTERNFPNRLRAYEMESLGAMGDKTDEIKGIQAPILEFRGGRKRLTPDEAEDYVSESFKMLLLLHEGQDTFWGE
;
A
#
# COMPACT_ATOMS: atom_id res chain seq x y z
N MET A 1 -18.77 18.25 -64.97
CA MET A 1 -19.35 19.07 -63.88
C MET A 1 -18.82 18.47 -62.58
N PHE A 2 -17.91 19.17 -61.90
CA PHE A 2 -17.08 18.68 -60.79
C PHE A 2 -17.08 19.77 -59.72
N GLN A 3 -17.43 19.45 -58.47
CA GLN A 3 -17.23 20.23 -57.22
C GLN A 3 -18.04 19.57 -56.09
N GLU A 4 -17.86 19.78 -54.77
CA GLU A 4 -16.75 20.06 -53.81
C GLU A 4 -17.44 20.14 -52.40
N ARG A 5 -16.85 19.93 -51.21
CA ARG A 5 -15.63 19.26 -50.70
C ARG A 5 -15.86 19.07 -49.17
N GLY A 6 -15.59 17.90 -48.55
CA GLY A 6 -15.81 17.73 -47.10
C GLY A 6 -15.03 16.55 -46.50
N ARG A 7 -14.09 16.82 -45.59
CA ARG A 7 -13.07 15.84 -45.16
C ARG A 7 -13.49 14.98 -43.97
N THR A 8 -13.22 13.67 -44.09
CA THR A 8 -13.03 12.75 -42.96
C THR A 8 -11.80 13.10 -42.13
N ARG A 9 -11.88 12.98 -40.80
CA ARG A 9 -10.75 12.56 -39.96
C ARG A 9 -10.94 11.09 -39.60
N LYS A 10 -10.06 10.22 -40.11
CA LYS A 10 -9.91 8.85 -39.60
C LYS A 10 -9.02 8.91 -38.35
N SER A 11 -9.29 8.06 -37.36
CA SER A 11 -8.38 7.83 -36.24
C SER A 11 -7.06 7.26 -36.77
N THR A 12 -5.95 7.92 -36.47
CA THR A 12 -4.62 7.44 -36.86
C THR A 12 -4.22 6.32 -35.92
N SER A 13 -4.10 5.09 -36.45
CA SER A 13 -3.46 3.99 -35.74
C SER A 13 -1.99 4.32 -35.51
N LEU A 14 -1.52 4.29 -34.27
CA LEU A 14 -0.11 4.28 -33.92
C LEU A 14 0.53 2.99 -34.44
N GLN A 15 1.12 3.04 -35.64
CA GLN A 15 2.05 2.02 -36.11
C GLN A 15 3.49 2.44 -35.78
N SER A 16 4.24 1.50 -35.24
CA SER A 16 5.61 1.63 -34.79
C SER A 16 6.58 2.07 -35.90
N GLN A 17 7.41 3.08 -35.61
CA GLN A 17 8.73 3.21 -36.21
C GLN A 17 9.79 3.19 -35.10
N SER A 18 10.33 2.00 -34.83
CA SER A 18 11.44 1.81 -33.89
C SER A 18 12.76 2.19 -34.55
N ASN A 19 13.09 3.48 -34.56
CA ASN A 19 14.48 3.89 -34.66
C ASN A 19 15.15 3.67 -33.30
N GLY A 20 16.42 3.28 -33.31
CA GLY A 20 17.14 2.82 -32.12
C GLY A 20 17.45 3.91 -31.12
N GLU A 21 16.47 4.29 -30.31
CA GLU A 21 16.71 4.93 -29.03
C GLU A 21 17.38 3.92 -28.09
N SER A 22 18.51 4.34 -27.53
CA SER A 22 19.07 3.70 -26.33
C SER A 22 17.95 3.61 -25.30
N LYS A 23 17.58 2.40 -24.87
CA LYS A 23 16.68 2.22 -23.74
C LYS A 23 17.37 2.83 -22.52
N THR A 24 17.04 4.07 -22.20
CA THR A 24 17.39 4.69 -20.93
C THR A 24 16.88 3.74 -19.84
N PRO A 25 17.74 3.31 -18.89
CA PRO A 25 17.33 2.35 -17.87
C PRO A 25 16.11 2.90 -17.14
N ILE A 26 15.16 2.01 -16.85
CA ILE A 26 13.84 2.40 -16.36
C ILE A 26 14.03 3.17 -15.05
N GLN A 27 13.27 4.25 -14.94
CA GLN A 27 13.30 5.17 -13.81
C GLN A 27 12.48 4.57 -12.68
N CYS A 28 12.91 4.72 -11.43
CA CYS A 28 12.07 4.33 -10.29
C CYS A 28 10.76 5.13 -10.35
N LEU A 29 9.64 4.45 -10.10
CA LEU A 29 8.30 4.95 -10.30
C LEU A 29 7.56 5.01 -8.96
N ILE A 30 7.34 6.21 -8.45
CA ILE A 30 6.68 6.46 -7.17
C ILE A 30 5.20 6.76 -7.43
N GLY A 31 4.31 5.85 -7.05
CA GLY A 31 2.86 6.05 -7.11
C GLY A 31 2.27 6.38 -5.74
N TYR A 32 1.13 7.09 -5.72
CA TYR A 32 0.38 7.39 -4.51
C TYR A 32 -1.07 6.92 -4.63
N GLU A 33 -1.60 6.32 -3.57
CA GLU A 33 -3.01 5.97 -3.38
C GLU A 33 -3.55 6.78 -2.19
N PHE A 34 -4.63 7.54 -2.38
CA PHE A 34 -5.27 8.36 -1.34
C PHE A 34 -6.71 7.90 -1.10
N GLU A 35 -6.92 7.09 -0.05
CA GLU A 35 -8.26 6.78 0.47
C GLU A 35 -8.83 8.05 1.15
N ILE A 36 -9.99 8.58 0.70
CA ILE A 36 -10.72 9.62 1.46
C ILE A 36 -11.69 8.97 2.43
N ALA A 37 -11.52 9.27 3.71
CA ALA A 37 -12.40 8.75 4.76
C ALA A 37 -13.81 9.34 4.66
N ASP A 38 -14.80 8.50 4.95
CA ASP A 38 -16.20 8.90 5.19
C ASP A 38 -16.95 9.52 3.97
N TRP A 39 -16.36 9.44 2.77
CA TRP A 39 -16.98 9.76 1.48
C TRP A 39 -17.54 8.48 0.83
N ILE A 40 -18.85 8.44 0.56
CA ILE A 40 -19.55 7.22 0.13
C ILE A 40 -20.35 7.48 -1.15
N LEU A 41 -20.19 6.62 -2.15
CA LEU A 41 -20.96 6.68 -3.39
C LEU A 41 -22.36 6.06 -3.24
N PHE A 42 -23.35 6.76 -3.75
CA PHE A 42 -24.74 6.30 -3.87
C PHE A 42 -25.17 6.32 -5.33
N LYS A 43 -26.25 5.62 -5.66
CA LYS A 43 -26.86 5.71 -6.98
C LYS A 43 -28.33 6.03 -6.78
N GLU A 44 -28.84 7.02 -7.49
CA GLU A 44 -30.26 7.34 -7.42
C GLU A 44 -31.03 6.14 -7.97
N GLN A 45 -32.02 5.64 -7.22
CA GLN A 45 -32.87 4.58 -7.71
C GLN A 45 -33.94 5.20 -8.61
N GLU A 46 -34.14 4.62 -9.80
CA GLU A 46 -35.23 5.02 -10.69
C GLU A 46 -36.57 4.96 -9.92
N ARG A 47 -37.20 6.13 -9.76
CA ARG A 47 -38.34 6.33 -8.88
C ARG A 47 -39.54 5.54 -9.39
N GLN A 48 -40.06 4.61 -8.60
CA GLN A 48 -41.29 3.91 -8.98
C GLN A 48 -42.49 4.89 -8.94
N PRO A 49 -43.46 4.79 -9.86
CA PRO A 49 -44.55 5.78 -9.98
C PRO A 49 -45.38 5.97 -8.70
N GLU A 50 -45.43 4.96 -7.82
CA GLU A 50 -46.12 5.01 -6.53
C GLU A 50 -45.25 5.45 -5.33
N GLN A 51 -43.95 5.68 -5.48
CA GLN A 51 -43.07 6.14 -4.38
C GLN A 51 -43.03 7.68 -4.29
N THR A 52 -43.60 8.22 -3.21
CA THR A 52 -43.51 9.66 -2.89
C THR A 52 -42.11 10.05 -2.45
N ASP A 53 -41.40 9.16 -1.78
CA ASP A 53 -40.11 9.43 -1.15
C ASP A 53 -38.97 8.88 -2.01
N LEU A 54 -37.82 9.57 -2.02
CA LEU A 54 -36.63 9.12 -2.73
C LEU A 54 -35.92 8.03 -1.91
N GLU A 55 -35.97 6.79 -2.39
CA GLU A 55 -35.15 5.70 -1.84
C GLU A 55 -33.75 5.71 -2.47
N TYR A 56 -32.75 6.14 -1.70
CA TYR A 56 -31.34 5.96 -2.05
C TYR A 56 -30.87 4.57 -1.66
N ARG A 57 -30.23 3.86 -2.60
CA ARG A 57 -29.46 2.63 -2.30
C ARG A 57 -27.97 2.93 -2.37
N GLU A 58 -27.21 2.34 -1.46
CA GLU A 58 -25.74 2.34 -1.54
C GLU A 58 -25.30 1.87 -2.93
N ALA A 59 -24.30 2.52 -3.54
CA ALA A 59 -23.82 2.21 -4.88
C ALA A 59 -22.98 0.92 -4.95
N SER A 60 -23.49 -0.14 -4.34
CA SER A 60 -23.09 -1.54 -4.45
C SER A 60 -23.03 -2.08 -5.89
N SER A 61 -23.37 -1.26 -6.89
CA SER A 61 -23.16 -1.49 -8.32
C SER A 61 -21.74 -1.20 -8.82
N TYR A 62 -21.00 -0.27 -8.20
CA TYR A 62 -19.62 -0.01 -8.62
C TYR A 62 -18.69 -1.13 -8.16
N LYS A 63 -17.97 -1.71 -9.13
CA LYS A 63 -16.91 -2.67 -8.83
C LYS A 63 -15.68 -1.89 -8.37
N LYS A 64 -14.92 -2.44 -7.41
CA LYS A 64 -13.58 -1.95 -7.09
C LYS A 64 -12.75 -1.74 -8.36
N GLY A 65 -12.06 -0.60 -8.46
CA GLY A 65 -11.28 -0.21 -9.63
C GLY A 65 -12.10 0.31 -10.81
N THR A 66 -13.40 0.62 -10.63
CA THR A 66 -14.15 1.35 -11.67
C THR A 66 -13.63 2.78 -11.74
N LEU A 67 -13.12 3.18 -12.91
CA LEU A 67 -12.72 4.55 -13.19
C LEU A 67 -13.93 5.49 -13.11
N LEU A 68 -13.82 6.53 -12.29
CA LEU A 68 -14.83 7.58 -12.12
C LEU A 68 -14.39 8.85 -12.87
N TYR A 69 -13.14 9.27 -12.68
CA TYR A 69 -12.54 10.48 -13.26
C TYR A 69 -11.06 10.24 -13.59
N GLU A 70 -10.53 10.91 -14.61
CA GLU A 70 -9.11 10.83 -15.01
C GLU A 70 -8.59 12.22 -15.39
N GLU A 71 -7.38 12.55 -14.91
CA GLU A 71 -6.58 13.72 -15.27
C GLU A 71 -5.23 13.32 -15.87
N GLU A 72 -4.41 14.31 -16.22
CA GLU A 72 -3.06 14.05 -16.75
C GLU A 72 -2.18 13.28 -15.76
N LEU A 73 -2.24 13.57 -14.46
CA LEU A 73 -1.33 12.99 -13.45
C LEU A 73 -1.97 11.98 -12.49
N TRP A 74 -3.30 11.84 -12.46
CA TRP A 74 -3.99 10.96 -11.51
C TRP A 74 -5.39 10.55 -12.00
N GLN A 75 -6.00 9.60 -11.32
CA GLN A 75 -7.35 9.11 -11.57
C GLN A 75 -8.12 8.92 -10.26
N MET A 76 -9.44 9.12 -10.28
CA MET A 76 -10.34 8.77 -9.18
C MET A 76 -11.05 7.46 -9.52
N VAL A 77 -10.97 6.48 -8.63
CA VAL A 77 -11.59 5.16 -8.79
C VAL A 77 -12.53 4.85 -7.62
N ALA A 78 -13.52 4.01 -7.89
CA ALA A 78 -14.34 3.42 -6.83
C ALA A 78 -13.54 2.32 -6.12
N ASP A 79 -13.41 2.40 -4.79
CA ASP A 79 -13.01 1.28 -3.93
C ASP A 79 -14.21 0.74 -3.15
N THR A 80 -14.12 -0.46 -2.59
CA THR A 80 -15.19 -1.08 -1.80
C THR A 80 -14.63 -1.80 -0.57
N ASP A 81 -15.13 -1.47 0.63
CA ASP A 81 -14.83 -2.28 1.81
C ASP A 81 -15.61 -3.62 1.82
N VAL A 82 -15.32 -4.47 2.81
CA VAL A 82 -16.03 -5.77 2.99
C VAL A 82 -17.50 -5.60 3.37
N ARG A 83 -17.94 -4.41 3.80
CA ARG A 83 -19.37 -4.09 3.99
C ARG A 83 -20.04 -3.67 2.68
N ARG A 84 -19.25 -3.53 1.59
CA ARG A 84 -19.64 -2.99 0.28
C ARG A 84 -20.01 -1.51 0.31
N THR A 85 -19.53 -0.79 1.32
CA THR A 85 -19.56 0.67 1.31
C THR A 85 -18.61 1.13 0.20
N PRO A 86 -19.07 1.81 -0.86
CA PRO A 86 -18.19 2.24 -1.94
C PRO A 86 -17.53 3.57 -1.56
N TYR A 87 -16.21 3.58 -1.43
CA TYR A 87 -15.42 4.78 -1.17
C TYR A 87 -14.82 5.31 -2.48
N MET A 88 -14.23 6.50 -2.42
CA MET A 88 -13.42 7.04 -3.51
C MET A 88 -11.95 7.02 -3.11
N GLU A 89 -11.12 6.55 -4.05
CA GLU A 89 -9.68 6.48 -3.95
C GLU A 89 -9.06 7.25 -5.12
N PHE A 90 -8.08 8.10 -4.82
CA PHE A 90 -7.31 8.79 -5.84
C PHE A 90 -5.99 8.03 -6.04
N VAL A 91 -5.74 7.59 -7.26
CA VAL A 91 -4.54 6.84 -7.63
C VAL A 91 -3.74 7.70 -8.61
N THR A 92 -2.51 8.06 -8.27
CA THR A 92 -1.67 8.82 -9.20
C THR A 92 -1.12 7.92 -10.29
N LYS A 93 -0.75 8.53 -11.42
CA LYS A 93 0.21 7.89 -12.32
C LYS A 93 1.56 7.82 -11.58
N PRO A 94 2.40 6.82 -11.85
CA PRO A 94 3.68 6.71 -11.15
C PRO A 94 4.64 7.80 -11.63
N PHE A 95 5.26 8.50 -10.70
CA PHE A 95 6.16 9.63 -10.97
C PHE A 95 7.61 9.18 -11.05
N PRO A 96 8.42 9.77 -11.94
CA PRO A 96 9.85 9.50 -12.00
C PRO A 96 10.55 9.95 -10.71
N GLU A 97 11.41 9.13 -10.11
CA GLU A 97 12.19 9.51 -8.94
C GLU A 97 13.30 10.54 -9.28
N THR A 98 12.88 11.80 -9.43
CA THR A 98 13.71 12.99 -9.68
C THR A 98 13.06 14.23 -9.07
N ILE A 99 13.76 15.36 -9.09
CA ILE A 99 13.22 16.68 -8.75
C ILE A 99 11.98 17.03 -9.62
N GLU A 100 11.97 16.60 -10.89
CA GLU A 100 10.82 16.82 -11.79
C GLU A 100 9.59 16.02 -11.37
N GLY A 101 9.75 14.71 -11.10
CA GLY A 101 8.64 13.89 -10.63
C GLY A 101 8.19 14.23 -9.20
N TYR A 102 9.09 14.77 -8.37
CA TYR A 102 8.72 15.38 -7.09
C TYR A 102 7.78 16.58 -7.29
N GLY A 103 8.06 17.44 -8.27
CA GLY A 103 7.15 18.52 -8.69
C GLY A 103 5.80 17.97 -9.15
N GLN A 104 5.81 17.00 -10.08
CA GLN A 104 4.58 16.35 -10.59
C GLN A 104 3.74 15.70 -9.48
N ALA A 105 4.36 15.10 -8.47
CA ALA A 105 3.65 14.52 -7.34
C ALA A 105 2.95 15.57 -6.46
N LEU A 106 3.59 16.73 -6.24
CA LEU A 106 2.98 17.85 -5.53
C LEU A 106 1.88 18.52 -6.35
N ASP A 107 2.08 18.70 -7.66
CA ASP A 107 1.07 19.25 -8.57
C ASP A 107 -0.18 18.36 -8.59
N ALA A 108 -0.01 17.05 -8.76
CA ALA A 108 -1.10 16.07 -8.70
C ALA A 108 -1.84 16.08 -7.35
N PHE A 109 -1.13 16.18 -6.23
CA PHE A 109 -1.78 16.29 -4.93
C PHE A 109 -2.52 17.63 -4.75
N SER A 110 -1.97 18.73 -5.27
CA SER A 110 -2.60 20.06 -5.27
C SER A 110 -3.90 20.08 -6.08
N GLU A 111 -3.94 19.39 -7.23
CA GLU A 111 -5.16 19.17 -8.02
C GLU A 111 -6.21 18.35 -7.25
N ILE A 112 -5.82 17.20 -6.68
CA ILE A 112 -6.70 16.36 -5.85
C ILE A 112 -7.26 17.18 -4.67
N ARG A 113 -6.40 17.92 -3.96
CA ARG A 113 -6.76 18.81 -2.86
C ARG A 113 -7.78 19.87 -3.31
N THR A 114 -7.53 20.50 -4.46
CA THR A 114 -8.40 21.53 -5.04
C THR A 114 -9.77 20.96 -5.38
N LEU A 115 -9.82 19.81 -6.06
CA LEU A 115 -11.08 19.12 -6.35
C LEU A 115 -11.83 18.76 -5.06
N CYS A 116 -11.15 18.21 -4.06
CA CYS A 116 -11.81 17.82 -2.83
C CYS A 116 -12.38 19.02 -2.06
N GLN A 117 -11.73 20.19 -2.14
CA GLN A 117 -12.27 21.45 -1.63
C GLN A 117 -13.47 21.94 -2.44
N GLN A 118 -13.46 21.84 -3.77
CA GLN A 118 -14.59 22.20 -4.63
C GLN A 118 -15.82 21.33 -4.37
N ILE A 119 -15.63 20.00 -4.29
CA ILE A 119 -16.68 19.05 -3.90
C ILE A 119 -17.23 19.46 -2.53
N TRP A 120 -16.37 19.65 -1.52
CA TRP A 120 -16.77 20.03 -0.17
C TRP A 120 -17.58 21.34 -0.12
N GLN A 121 -17.12 22.40 -0.79
CA GLN A 121 -17.82 23.69 -0.85
C GLN A 121 -19.17 23.63 -1.59
N SER A 122 -19.35 22.62 -2.45
CA SER A 122 -20.61 22.38 -3.14
C SER A 122 -21.62 21.60 -2.28
N VAL A 123 -21.18 20.94 -1.20
CA VAL A 123 -22.07 20.17 -0.33
C VAL A 123 -22.97 21.12 0.49
N PRO A 124 -24.32 21.04 0.35
CA PRO A 124 -25.22 21.88 1.14
C PRO A 124 -25.12 21.62 2.65
N GLU A 125 -25.59 22.58 3.45
CA GLU A 125 -25.69 22.40 4.91
C GLU A 125 -26.61 21.21 5.25
N PRO A 126 -26.31 20.45 6.32
CA PRO A 126 -27.07 19.26 6.67
C PRO A 126 -28.50 19.64 7.07
N HIS A 127 -29.45 18.75 6.78
CA HIS A 127 -30.81 18.95 7.25
C HIS A 127 -30.85 18.91 8.78
N PRO A 128 -31.62 19.77 9.50
CA PRO A 128 -31.58 19.80 10.97
C PRO A 128 -31.88 18.47 11.66
N ASP A 129 -32.69 17.63 11.02
CA ASP A 129 -33.10 16.31 11.51
C ASP A 129 -32.21 15.15 11.02
N ASP A 130 -31.24 15.41 10.12
CA ASP A 130 -30.38 14.36 9.60
C ASP A 130 -28.89 14.70 9.67
N ASN A 131 -28.13 13.67 10.02
CA ASN A 131 -26.70 13.75 10.24
C ASN A 131 -25.90 13.80 8.92
N PHE A 132 -26.48 13.37 7.82
CA PHE A 132 -25.81 13.29 6.52
C PHE A 132 -25.91 14.61 5.75
N ARG A 133 -24.87 14.88 4.96
CA ARG A 133 -24.96 15.85 3.85
C ARG A 133 -25.05 15.07 2.54
N TYR A 134 -26.00 15.46 1.69
CA TYR A 134 -26.22 14.87 0.38
C TYR A 134 -25.79 15.86 -0.69
N LEU A 135 -24.88 15.45 -1.58
CA LEU A 135 -24.54 16.20 -2.78
C LEU A 135 -25.07 15.43 -3.99
N PRO A 136 -26.09 15.95 -4.70
CA PRO A 136 -26.50 15.38 -5.98
C PRO A 136 -25.27 15.33 -6.88
N LEU A 137 -24.91 14.15 -7.40
CA LEU A 137 -23.73 14.11 -8.26
C LEU A 137 -24.01 14.86 -9.55
N SER A 138 -25.24 15.21 -9.94
CA SER A 138 -25.49 16.12 -11.06
C SER A 138 -24.67 17.41 -10.97
N ASP A 139 -24.50 17.94 -9.75
CA ASP A 139 -23.71 19.15 -9.49
C ASP A 139 -22.20 18.88 -9.49
N VAL A 140 -21.78 17.63 -9.24
CA VAL A 140 -20.38 17.15 -9.34
C VAL A 140 -20.04 16.63 -10.75
N ILE A 141 -21.02 16.12 -11.51
CA ILE A 141 -20.94 15.59 -12.87
C ILE A 141 -20.72 16.74 -13.84
N ASN A 142 -21.37 17.89 -13.61
CA ASN A 142 -21.08 19.12 -14.32
C ASN A 142 -19.65 19.64 -14.09
N PHE A 143 -19.00 19.25 -12.98
CA PHE A 143 -17.57 19.54 -12.71
C PHE A 143 -16.62 18.46 -13.24
N LEU A 144 -17.02 17.18 -13.18
CA LEU A 144 -16.13 16.03 -13.41
C LEU A 144 -16.41 15.22 -14.69
N ASN A 145 -17.43 15.52 -15.50
CA ASN A 145 -17.77 14.73 -16.71
C ASN A 145 -17.83 13.21 -16.45
N LEU A 146 -18.33 12.79 -15.29
CA LEU A 146 -18.30 11.38 -14.88
C LEU A 146 -19.05 10.49 -15.88
N ALA A 147 -18.54 9.28 -16.12
CA ALA A 147 -19.05 8.39 -17.15
C ALA A 147 -20.45 7.79 -16.88
N ASP A 148 -21.06 8.06 -15.72
CA ASP A 148 -22.41 7.63 -15.33
C ASP A 148 -23.20 8.80 -14.75
N GLU A 149 -24.17 9.29 -15.52
CA GLU A 149 -24.98 10.47 -15.21
C GLU A 149 -25.95 10.29 -14.02
N ASN A 150 -26.08 9.07 -13.47
CA ASN A 150 -27.08 8.71 -12.45
C ASN A 150 -26.48 8.45 -11.05
N ALA A 151 -25.19 8.71 -10.86
CA ALA A 151 -24.53 8.53 -9.57
C ALA A 151 -24.85 9.66 -8.57
N MET A 152 -24.53 9.44 -7.30
CA MET A 152 -24.70 10.37 -6.15
C MET A 152 -23.48 10.28 -5.21
N LEU A 153 -23.11 11.37 -4.53
CA LEU A 153 -22.10 11.33 -3.46
C LEU A 153 -22.75 11.73 -2.14
N GLN A 154 -22.68 10.85 -1.16
CA GLN A 154 -23.12 11.13 0.21
C GLN A 154 -21.90 11.16 1.12
N THR A 155 -21.79 12.18 1.96
CA THR A 155 -20.70 12.27 2.94
C THR A 155 -21.24 12.01 4.35
N LYS A 156 -20.52 11.19 5.10
CA LYS A 156 -20.95 10.69 6.40
C LYS A 156 -20.34 11.51 7.55
N LEU A 157 -20.99 12.64 7.82
CA LEU A 157 -20.93 13.37 9.10
C LEU A 157 -19.61 14.10 9.45
N PRO A 158 -19.61 14.95 10.49
CA PRO A 158 -19.66 16.40 10.41
C PRO A 158 -18.27 17.07 10.25
N ASN A 159 -17.26 16.37 9.74
CA ASN A 159 -15.88 16.87 9.72
C ASN A 159 -15.71 17.91 8.59
N PRO A 160 -15.18 19.13 8.84
CA PRO A 160 -15.25 20.24 7.89
C PRO A 160 -14.22 20.20 6.75
N ALA A 161 -13.46 19.12 6.62
CA ALA A 161 -12.46 18.92 5.59
C ALA A 161 -12.32 17.42 5.25
N PRO A 162 -12.02 17.07 3.99
CA PRO A 162 -11.64 15.71 3.63
C PRO A 162 -10.40 15.29 4.40
N THR A 163 -10.35 14.02 4.83
CA THR A 163 -9.17 13.45 5.48
C THR A 163 -8.67 12.24 4.71
N PHE A 164 -7.37 12.20 4.46
CA PHE A 164 -6.70 11.24 3.59
C PHE A 164 -6.01 10.13 4.40
N SER A 165 -5.91 8.94 3.83
CA SER A 165 -5.00 7.89 4.31
C SER A 165 -4.03 7.51 3.20
N PRO A 166 -2.97 8.31 2.98
CA PRO A 166 -2.08 8.15 1.84
C PRO A 166 -1.19 6.91 1.97
N GLN A 167 -0.89 6.30 0.83
CA GLN A 167 -0.07 5.10 0.68
C GLN A 167 0.87 5.35 -0.51
N THR A 168 2.17 5.17 -0.32
CA THR A 168 3.18 5.37 -1.37
C THR A 168 3.68 4.03 -1.87
N THR A 169 3.60 3.75 -3.17
CA THR A 169 4.18 2.54 -3.78
C THR A 169 5.45 2.90 -4.57
N ALA A 170 6.55 2.19 -4.31
CA ALA A 170 7.82 2.37 -5.02
C ALA A 170 8.69 1.10 -4.98
N GLY A 171 9.53 0.92 -6.00
CA GLY A 171 10.64 -0.01 -5.98
C GLY A 171 11.69 0.38 -4.95
N VAL A 172 12.24 -0.58 -4.19
CA VAL A 172 13.39 -0.34 -3.31
C VAL A 172 14.36 -1.52 -3.40
N VAL A 173 15.59 -1.27 -3.86
CA VAL A 173 16.65 -2.29 -3.94
C VAL A 173 16.88 -2.94 -2.57
N LEU A 174 17.02 -4.27 -2.54
CA LEU A 174 17.14 -5.02 -1.27
C LEU A 174 18.24 -4.49 -0.35
N SER A 175 19.40 -4.07 -0.88
CA SER A 175 20.49 -3.50 -0.09
C SER A 175 20.12 -2.24 0.70
N GLU A 176 19.12 -1.48 0.25
CA GLU A 176 18.71 -0.21 0.85
C GLU A 176 17.57 -0.37 1.86
N LEU A 177 16.86 -1.51 1.87
CA LEU A 177 15.77 -1.78 2.83
C LEU A 177 16.15 -1.54 4.30
N PRO A 178 17.36 -1.92 4.79
CA PRO A 178 17.75 -1.61 6.17
C PRO A 178 17.84 -0.11 6.46
N ALA A 179 18.21 0.72 5.47
CA ALA A 179 18.25 2.17 5.60
C ALA A 179 16.83 2.77 5.60
N VAL A 180 15.94 2.27 4.72
CA VAL A 180 14.52 2.66 4.69
C VAL A 180 13.86 2.35 6.03
N PHE A 181 14.02 1.12 6.54
CA PHE A 181 13.43 0.68 7.80
C PHE A 181 14.03 1.42 9.00
N ALA A 182 15.33 1.75 8.99
CA ALA A 182 15.93 2.57 10.05
C ALA A 182 15.35 4.00 10.06
N LYS A 183 15.15 4.61 8.90
CA LYS A 183 14.53 5.94 8.77
C LYS A 183 13.05 5.92 9.19
N LEU A 184 12.29 4.92 8.74
CA LEU A 184 10.91 4.66 9.14
C LEU A 184 10.75 4.19 10.59
N ALA A 185 11.82 3.79 11.29
CA ALA A 185 11.80 3.55 12.73
C ALA A 185 12.16 4.82 13.52
N GLY A 186 13.15 5.58 13.04
CA GLY A 186 13.66 6.79 13.70
C GLY A 186 12.63 7.92 13.79
N SER A 187 11.78 8.08 12.78
CA SER A 187 10.70 9.08 12.76
C SER A 187 9.58 8.85 13.79
N TYR A 188 9.60 7.74 14.54
CA TYR A 188 8.61 7.38 15.56
C TYR A 188 9.21 7.19 16.96
N LEU A 189 10.48 7.51 17.18
CA LEU A 189 11.08 7.46 18.51
C LEU A 189 10.76 8.74 19.30
N THR A 190 9.71 8.67 20.13
CA THR A 190 9.65 9.47 21.35
C THR A 190 10.78 9.09 22.31
N ASP A 191 11.12 10.02 23.19
CA ASP A 191 12.12 9.99 24.27
C ASP A 191 12.70 8.60 24.65
N PRO A 192 14.04 8.42 24.71
CA PRO A 192 14.69 7.21 25.23
C PRO A 192 14.15 6.69 26.58
N GLU A 193 13.62 7.55 27.46
CA GLU A 193 12.98 7.12 28.70
C GLU A 193 11.66 6.35 28.47
N ASP A 194 10.87 6.73 27.45
CA ASP A 194 9.63 6.05 27.05
C ASP A 194 9.94 4.62 26.54
N LEU A 195 11.00 4.48 25.74
CA LEU A 195 11.50 3.17 25.31
C LEU A 195 11.94 2.31 26.52
N ALA A 196 12.67 2.90 27.46
CA ALA A 196 13.12 2.21 28.68
C ALA A 196 11.98 1.87 29.66
N ALA A 197 10.85 2.57 29.60
CA ALA A 197 9.63 2.25 30.34
C ALA A 197 8.84 1.10 29.69
N ARG A 198 8.64 1.14 28.36
CA ARG A 198 7.94 0.09 27.60
C ARG A 198 8.64 -1.27 27.68
N LYS A 199 9.97 -1.29 27.65
CA LYS A 199 10.80 -2.50 27.91
C LYS A 199 10.48 -3.20 29.23
N ARG A 200 10.19 -2.44 30.29
CA ARG A 200 9.90 -2.99 31.62
C ARG A 200 8.50 -3.59 31.75
N GLN A 201 7.58 -3.29 30.82
CA GLN A 201 6.18 -3.71 30.91
C GLN A 201 5.79 -4.81 29.90
N GLY A 202 6.70 -5.21 28.99
CA GLY A 202 6.39 -6.17 27.93
C GLY A 202 5.38 -5.66 26.88
N GLN A 203 5.10 -4.35 26.88
CA GLN A 203 4.11 -3.71 26.00
C GLN A 203 4.69 -3.24 24.65
N GLU A 204 6.01 -3.34 24.45
CA GLU A 204 6.72 -2.90 23.22
C GLU A 204 6.07 -3.39 21.91
N TYR A 205 5.47 -4.58 21.91
CA TYR A 205 4.92 -5.24 20.73
C TYR A 205 3.39 -5.09 20.57
N MET A 206 2.70 -4.39 21.48
CA MET A 206 1.23 -4.45 21.61
C MET A 206 0.51 -3.11 21.77
N SER A 207 1.21 -1.97 21.79
CA SER A 207 0.58 -0.65 21.94
C SER A 207 -0.29 -0.31 20.72
N THR A 208 -1.62 -0.44 20.84
CA THR A 208 -2.58 -0.09 19.77
C THR A 208 -2.63 1.40 19.43
N ASN A 209 -2.04 2.26 20.27
CA ASN A 209 -2.17 3.73 20.19
C ASN A 209 -0.83 4.43 19.88
N GLY A 210 0.21 3.69 19.51
CA GLY A 210 1.52 4.20 19.09
C GLY A 210 2.16 3.21 18.14
N THR A 211 2.49 3.64 16.93
CA THR A 211 2.69 2.83 15.72
C THR A 211 3.45 1.52 15.96
N PRO A 212 2.78 0.34 16.00
CA PRO A 212 3.41 -0.95 16.32
C PRO A 212 4.58 -1.37 15.42
N GLY A 213 4.73 -0.73 14.25
CA GLY A 213 5.79 -1.02 13.29
C GLY A 213 7.20 -0.59 13.73
N SER A 214 7.37 0.55 14.41
CA SER A 214 8.70 1.19 14.53
C SER A 214 9.71 0.36 15.34
N PHE A 215 9.27 -0.25 16.46
CA PHE A 215 10.11 -1.16 17.23
C PHE A 215 10.49 -2.40 16.41
N ALA A 216 9.53 -3.02 15.71
CA ALA A 216 9.79 -4.22 14.93
C ALA A 216 10.71 -3.96 13.74
N LEU A 217 10.58 -2.81 13.07
CA LEU A 217 11.52 -2.36 12.04
C LEU A 217 12.92 -2.20 12.62
N ARG A 218 13.07 -1.48 13.74
CA ARG A 218 14.36 -1.27 14.40
C ARG A 218 15.02 -2.58 14.81
N TYR A 219 14.27 -3.45 15.48
CA TYR A 219 14.72 -4.78 15.90
C TYR A 219 15.13 -5.63 14.70
N ALA A 220 14.32 -5.67 13.64
CA ALA A 220 14.61 -6.47 12.46
C ALA A 220 15.89 -5.98 11.76
N VAL A 221 16.09 -4.66 11.61
CA VAL A 221 17.31 -4.10 11.02
C VAL A 221 18.55 -4.40 11.87
N ASP A 222 18.52 -4.06 13.15
CA ASP A 222 19.66 -4.23 14.04
C ASP A 222 20.04 -5.72 14.13
N ARG A 223 19.04 -6.61 14.30
CA ARG A 223 19.27 -8.06 14.41
C ARG A 223 19.71 -8.72 13.10
N SER A 224 19.19 -8.27 11.96
CA SER A 224 19.63 -8.76 10.65
C SER A 224 21.09 -8.41 10.41
N ARG A 225 21.45 -7.15 10.66
CA ARG A 225 22.82 -6.67 10.47
C ARG A 225 23.85 -7.44 11.30
N ASP A 226 23.56 -7.69 12.57
CA ASP A 226 24.46 -8.46 13.44
C ASP A 226 24.70 -9.89 12.90
N LEU A 227 23.63 -10.53 12.39
CA LEU A 227 23.70 -11.88 11.84
C LEU A 227 24.37 -11.92 10.46
N THR A 228 23.97 -11.05 9.52
CA THR A 228 24.58 -11.05 8.18
C THR A 228 26.07 -10.70 8.22
N GLN A 229 26.48 -9.76 9.07
CA GLN A 229 27.91 -9.44 9.24
C GLN A 229 28.71 -10.59 9.84
N SER A 230 28.18 -11.29 10.85
CA SER A 230 28.88 -12.41 11.49
C SER A 230 28.96 -13.66 10.60
N TRP A 231 28.03 -13.82 9.65
CA TRP A 231 28.02 -14.92 8.67
C TRP A 231 28.63 -14.55 7.30
N GLY A 232 29.01 -13.29 7.09
CA GLY A 232 29.59 -12.81 5.82
C GLY A 232 28.59 -12.70 4.66
N LEU A 233 27.31 -12.57 4.96
CA LEU A 233 26.22 -12.50 3.98
C LEU A 233 26.03 -11.10 3.40
N SER A 234 25.46 -11.04 2.20
CA SER A 234 25.32 -9.84 1.39
C SER A 234 24.36 -8.80 1.97
N LYS A 235 24.48 -7.56 1.50
CA LYS A 235 23.49 -6.50 1.80
C LYS A 235 22.10 -6.77 1.22
N HIS A 236 22.03 -7.50 0.11
CA HIS A 236 20.73 -7.95 -0.44
C HIS A 236 20.05 -8.91 0.53
N PHE A 237 20.80 -9.85 1.12
CA PHE A 237 20.28 -10.71 2.18
C PHE A 237 19.96 -9.94 3.46
N GLU A 238 20.79 -8.98 3.92
CA GLU A 238 20.49 -8.14 5.10
C GLU A 238 19.11 -7.46 4.97
N GLY A 239 18.79 -6.89 3.81
CA GLY A 239 17.49 -6.26 3.56
C GLY A 239 16.32 -7.22 3.42
N PHE A 240 16.48 -8.29 2.64
CA PHE A 240 15.45 -9.33 2.51
C PHE A 240 15.12 -9.96 3.88
N PHE A 241 16.16 -10.35 4.62
CA PHE A 241 16.05 -10.94 5.95
C PHE A 241 15.42 -9.97 6.96
N SER A 242 15.82 -8.69 6.96
CA SER A 242 15.15 -7.64 7.75
C SER A 242 13.65 -7.59 7.47
N TYR A 243 13.25 -7.71 6.20
CA TYR A 243 11.85 -7.60 5.84
C TYR A 243 11.03 -8.83 6.24
N VAL A 244 11.58 -10.03 6.07
CA VAL A 244 11.00 -11.29 6.56
C VAL A 244 10.83 -11.26 8.09
N LEU A 245 11.85 -10.82 8.84
CA LEU A 245 11.75 -10.69 10.30
C LEU A 245 10.69 -9.68 10.73
N PHE A 246 10.65 -8.51 10.09
CA PHE A 246 9.63 -7.50 10.36
C PHE A 246 8.21 -8.06 10.20
N TYR A 247 7.97 -8.85 9.13
CA TYR A 247 6.69 -9.52 8.90
C TYR A 247 6.32 -10.52 9.99
N LEU A 248 7.27 -11.38 10.39
CA LEU A 248 7.05 -12.39 11.43
C LEU A 248 6.76 -11.78 12.81
N ILE A 249 7.43 -10.67 13.15
CA ILE A 249 7.23 -9.94 14.40
C ILE A 249 5.87 -9.24 14.40
N GLN A 250 5.53 -8.51 13.34
CA GLN A 250 4.22 -7.84 13.24
C GLN A 250 3.05 -8.84 13.26
N ALA A 251 3.14 -9.94 12.52
CA ALA A 251 2.12 -10.99 12.48
C ALA A 251 1.98 -11.79 13.80
N TYR A 252 2.96 -11.70 14.71
CA TYR A 252 2.84 -12.22 16.07
C TYR A 252 2.02 -11.30 16.99
N GLY A 253 2.35 -10.00 17.01
CA GLY A 253 1.75 -9.04 17.95
C GLY A 253 0.35 -8.57 17.57
N GLY A 254 0.11 -8.38 16.27
CA GLY A 254 -1.10 -7.77 15.74
C GLY A 254 -2.35 -8.65 15.82
N THR A 255 -3.45 -8.06 16.31
CA THR A 255 -4.82 -8.50 15.98
C THR A 255 -5.43 -7.50 15.03
N SER A 256 -5.77 -7.92 13.82
CA SER A 256 -6.25 -7.03 12.77
C SER A 256 -7.55 -7.51 12.16
N SER A 257 -8.40 -6.58 11.71
CA SER A 257 -9.60 -6.88 10.92
C SER A 257 -9.32 -7.16 9.44
N TYR A 258 -8.05 -7.20 9.01
CA TYR A 258 -7.59 -7.48 7.64
C TYR A 258 -6.14 -7.99 7.67
N ALA A 259 -5.71 -8.87 6.76
CA ALA A 259 -4.29 -9.24 6.72
C ALA A 259 -3.42 -8.02 6.38
N LYS A 260 -3.73 -7.28 5.31
CA LYS A 260 -2.97 -6.09 4.87
C LYS A 260 -2.79 -4.96 5.91
N ASN A 261 -3.46 -5.04 7.06
CA ASN A 261 -3.33 -4.09 8.17
C ASN A 261 -2.44 -4.61 9.34
N PHE A 262 -1.79 -5.79 9.24
CA PHE A 262 -0.83 -6.23 10.28
C PHE A 262 0.48 -5.44 10.24
N THR A 263 0.80 -4.80 9.12
CA THR A 263 2.07 -4.11 8.84
C THR A 263 1.82 -2.74 8.21
N SER A 264 2.76 -1.82 8.40
CA SER A 264 2.80 -0.50 7.73
C SER A 264 3.60 -0.50 6.42
N ILE A 265 4.23 -1.61 6.06
CA ILE A 265 4.95 -1.78 4.78
C ILE A 265 4.46 -3.08 4.15
N LEU A 266 3.80 -2.99 2.99
CA LEU A 266 3.30 -4.13 2.22
C LEU A 266 4.25 -4.50 1.08
N ALA A 267 4.47 -5.80 0.94
CA ALA A 267 5.17 -6.40 -0.18
C ALA A 267 4.20 -6.44 -1.35
N ARG A 268 4.41 -5.63 -2.40
CA ARG A 268 3.59 -5.69 -3.63
C ARG A 268 4.18 -6.71 -4.60
N THR A 269 5.50 -6.74 -4.76
CA THR A 269 6.24 -7.94 -5.20
C THR A 269 6.12 -9.04 -4.15
N ASP A 270 6.07 -10.31 -4.54
CA ASP A 270 5.97 -11.42 -3.60
C ASP A 270 7.33 -11.84 -2.99
N PHE A 271 7.32 -12.45 -1.80
CA PHE A 271 8.57 -12.78 -1.09
C PHE A 271 9.42 -13.87 -1.77
N ALA A 272 8.80 -14.72 -2.60
CA ALA A 272 9.53 -15.72 -3.37
C ALA A 272 10.35 -15.04 -4.47
N ARG A 273 9.76 -14.04 -5.15
CA ARG A 273 10.49 -13.19 -6.09
C ARG A 273 11.59 -12.39 -5.41
N MET A 274 11.37 -11.86 -4.21
CA MET A 274 12.43 -11.17 -3.45
C MET A 274 13.61 -12.09 -3.15
N PHE A 275 13.36 -13.36 -2.81
CA PHE A 275 14.41 -14.35 -2.61
C PHE A 275 15.23 -14.61 -3.89
N GLU A 276 14.59 -14.58 -5.08
CA GLU A 276 15.28 -14.70 -6.37
C GLU A 276 16.19 -13.50 -6.73
N LEU A 277 16.08 -12.38 -6.01
CA LEU A 277 16.96 -11.21 -6.18
C LEU A 277 18.23 -11.26 -5.33
N LEU A 278 18.40 -12.31 -4.52
CA LEU A 278 19.64 -12.56 -3.78
C LEU A 278 20.76 -13.06 -4.72
N PRO A 279 22.05 -12.88 -4.37
CA PRO A 279 23.17 -13.58 -5.02
C PRO A 279 22.92 -15.08 -5.17
N LEU A 280 23.34 -15.66 -6.29
CA LEU A 280 23.01 -17.04 -6.64
C LEU A 280 23.58 -18.03 -5.60
N GLU A 281 24.78 -17.79 -5.12
CA GLU A 281 25.44 -18.61 -4.09
C GLU A 281 24.64 -18.63 -2.79
N GLU A 282 24.07 -17.48 -2.39
CA GLU A 282 23.21 -17.37 -1.20
C GLU A 282 21.87 -18.08 -1.42
N GLN A 283 21.27 -17.94 -2.61
CA GLN A 283 20.04 -18.65 -2.95
C GLN A 283 20.20 -20.16 -2.90
N GLU A 284 21.28 -20.69 -3.47
CA GLU A 284 21.56 -22.12 -3.51
C GLU A 284 21.75 -22.65 -2.09
N TRP A 285 22.62 -22.01 -1.29
CA TRP A 285 22.86 -22.36 0.11
C TRP A 285 21.58 -22.33 0.96
N LEU A 286 20.78 -21.25 0.88
CA LEU A 286 19.51 -21.11 1.61
C LEU A 286 18.41 -22.07 1.14
N LYS A 287 18.55 -22.71 -0.04
CA LYS A 287 17.66 -23.77 -0.54
C LYS A 287 18.06 -25.18 -0.07
N GLU A 288 19.33 -25.39 0.32
CA GLU A 288 19.83 -26.70 0.75
C GLU A 288 19.04 -27.29 1.92
N ASN A 289 19.02 -28.62 2.01
CA ASN A 289 18.43 -29.36 3.13
C ASN A 289 16.97 -28.97 3.48
N ASN A 290 16.19 -28.57 2.46
CA ASN A 290 14.83 -28.02 2.62
C ASN A 290 14.83 -26.73 3.49
N ALA A 291 15.75 -25.82 3.18
CA ALA A 291 15.93 -24.50 3.79
C ALA A 291 16.27 -24.51 5.29
N SER A 292 17.00 -25.53 5.78
CA SER A 292 17.38 -25.62 7.21
C SER A 292 18.13 -24.38 7.68
N GLU A 293 19.16 -23.95 6.94
CA GLU A 293 19.99 -22.79 7.28
C GLU A 293 19.18 -21.49 7.33
N PHE A 294 18.25 -21.30 6.39
CA PHE A 294 17.35 -20.13 6.40
C PHE A 294 16.42 -20.14 7.61
N LEU A 295 15.89 -21.31 7.97
CA LEU A 295 15.03 -21.47 9.14
C LEU A 295 15.80 -21.24 10.45
N ASP A 296 17.01 -21.79 10.58
CA ASP A 296 17.86 -21.66 11.76
C ASP A 296 18.29 -20.20 11.98
N LEU A 297 18.66 -19.49 10.90
CA LEU A 297 18.90 -18.05 10.94
C LEU A 297 17.67 -17.28 11.46
N ILE A 298 16.47 -17.57 10.95
CA ILE A 298 15.23 -16.93 11.40
C ILE A 298 14.93 -17.28 12.88
N GLU A 299 15.06 -18.54 13.29
CA GLU A 299 14.84 -18.98 14.68
C GLU A 299 15.80 -18.28 15.67
N TRP A 300 17.05 -18.07 15.27
CA TRP A 300 18.04 -17.30 16.05
C TRP A 300 17.80 -15.79 16.04
N ALA A 301 17.15 -15.26 14.99
CA ALA A 301 16.88 -13.84 14.82
C ALA A 301 15.59 -13.38 15.49
N LEU A 302 14.59 -14.25 15.64
CA LEU A 302 13.31 -13.89 16.24
C LEU A 302 13.43 -13.70 17.77
N PRO A 303 12.62 -12.80 18.36
CA PRO A 303 12.53 -12.70 19.81
C PRO A 303 11.92 -13.98 20.40
N GLU A 304 12.32 -14.33 21.63
CA GLU A 304 11.99 -15.61 22.29
C GLU A 304 10.50 -15.97 22.25
N HIS A 305 9.60 -14.98 22.38
CA HIS A 305 8.15 -15.23 22.35
C HIS A 305 7.59 -15.57 20.95
N ALA A 306 8.34 -15.27 19.88
CA ALA A 306 7.94 -15.47 18.48
C ALA A 306 8.77 -16.54 17.74
N ASN A 307 9.85 -17.06 18.33
CA ASN A 307 10.82 -17.94 17.66
C ASN A 307 10.28 -19.31 17.19
N ASN A 308 9.15 -19.79 17.73
CA ASN A 308 8.56 -21.05 17.31
C ASN A 308 7.92 -20.94 15.91
N LEU A 309 8.61 -21.44 14.88
CA LEU A 309 8.16 -21.38 13.49
C LEU A 309 6.99 -22.31 13.15
N ASP A 310 6.71 -23.32 13.97
CA ASP A 310 5.58 -24.23 13.77
C ASP A 310 4.25 -23.63 14.27
N THR A 311 4.30 -22.41 14.84
CA THR A 311 3.09 -21.62 15.11
C THR A 311 2.46 -21.08 13.82
N PRO A 312 1.13 -20.81 13.83
CA PRO A 312 0.47 -20.08 12.75
C PRO A 312 1.14 -18.74 12.48
N PHE A 313 1.27 -18.36 11.20
CA PHE A 313 1.85 -17.07 10.80
C PHE A 313 1.15 -15.91 11.51
N PHE A 314 -0.17 -15.81 11.32
CA PHE A 314 -1.08 -14.96 12.10
C PHE A 314 -1.39 -15.62 13.44
N PHE A 315 -0.48 -15.49 14.41
CA PHE A 315 -0.56 -16.18 15.70
C PHE A 315 -1.87 -15.89 16.46
N ARG A 316 -2.29 -14.63 16.46
CA ARG A 316 -3.54 -14.15 17.07
C ARG A 316 -4.75 -14.21 16.14
N GLY A 317 -4.55 -14.73 14.93
CA GLY A 317 -5.50 -14.70 13.83
C GLY A 317 -5.73 -13.30 13.24
N ILE A 318 -6.47 -13.29 12.15
CA ILE A 318 -7.12 -12.09 11.61
C ILE A 318 -8.63 -12.20 11.87
N PHE A 319 -9.30 -11.05 11.95
CA PHE A 319 -10.71 -10.84 12.27
C PHE A 319 -11.13 -11.27 13.69
N LEU A 320 -10.95 -10.37 14.67
CA LEU A 320 -11.42 -10.53 16.07
C LEU A 320 -12.92 -10.87 16.21
N ASN A 321 -13.74 -10.52 15.21
CA ASN A 321 -15.20 -10.68 15.25
C ASN A 321 -15.72 -11.86 14.42
N MET A 322 -14.86 -12.75 13.92
CA MET A 322 -15.31 -13.90 13.11
C MET A 322 -15.57 -15.17 13.94
N PRO A 323 -16.50 -16.04 13.50
CA PRO A 323 -16.75 -17.34 14.14
C PRO A 323 -15.49 -18.18 14.24
N ALA A 324 -15.32 -18.94 15.34
CA ALA A 324 -14.10 -19.70 15.64
C ALA A 324 -13.64 -20.69 14.54
N THR A 325 -14.55 -21.15 13.68
CA THR A 325 -14.24 -21.93 12.47
C THR A 325 -13.32 -21.20 11.50
N HIS A 326 -13.41 -19.86 11.41
CA HIS A 326 -12.55 -19.03 10.57
C HIS A 326 -11.13 -18.96 11.12
N HIS A 327 -10.95 -18.85 12.43
CA HIS A 327 -9.62 -18.90 13.05
C HIS A 327 -8.91 -20.24 12.77
N GLN A 328 -9.64 -21.36 12.68
CA GLN A 328 -9.03 -22.65 12.29
C GLN A 328 -8.47 -22.66 10.86
N MET A 329 -9.07 -21.89 9.94
CA MET A 329 -8.58 -21.84 8.54
C MET A 329 -7.22 -21.15 8.42
N LEU A 330 -6.94 -20.18 9.29
CA LEU A 330 -5.66 -19.46 9.34
C LEU A 330 -4.52 -20.31 9.93
N LYS A 331 -4.84 -21.28 10.80
CA LYS A 331 -3.87 -22.18 11.44
C LYS A 331 -3.14 -23.11 10.46
N ARG A 332 -3.57 -23.17 9.19
CA ARG A 332 -2.94 -24.01 8.15
C ARG A 332 -1.64 -23.43 7.59
N LEU A 333 -1.44 -22.11 7.69
CA LEU A 333 -0.19 -21.47 7.29
C LEU A 333 0.68 -21.26 8.54
N THR A 334 1.68 -22.11 8.72
CA THR A 334 2.73 -21.91 9.73
C THR A 334 3.84 -21.00 9.18
N ARG A 335 4.67 -20.45 10.06
CA ARG A 335 5.84 -19.65 9.64
C ARG A 335 6.85 -20.52 8.91
N ARG A 336 7.10 -21.74 9.41
CA ARG A 336 7.98 -22.72 8.76
C ARG A 336 7.50 -23.05 7.35
N THR A 337 6.21 -23.30 7.14
CA THR A 337 5.65 -23.57 5.80
C THR A 337 5.81 -22.37 4.87
N TRP A 338 5.57 -21.14 5.35
CA TRP A 338 5.76 -19.94 4.53
C TRP A 338 7.22 -19.75 4.10
N LEU A 339 8.17 -19.84 5.05
CA LEU A 339 9.60 -19.66 4.79
C LEU A 339 10.17 -20.75 3.86
N VAL A 340 9.75 -22.00 4.05
CA VAL A 340 10.14 -23.13 3.18
C VAL A 340 9.54 -23.01 1.78
N ASP A 341 8.33 -22.47 1.64
CA ASP A 341 7.71 -22.32 0.31
C ASP A 341 8.28 -21.10 -0.45
N ILE A 342 8.75 -20.04 0.25
CA ILE A 342 9.50 -18.93 -0.35
C ILE A 342 10.75 -19.42 -1.09
N THR A 343 11.59 -20.24 -0.46
CA THR A 343 12.82 -20.75 -1.10
C THR A 343 12.53 -21.68 -2.29
N LYS A 344 11.30 -22.19 -2.39
CA LYS A 344 10.78 -23.00 -3.49
C LYS A 344 10.08 -22.20 -4.59
N GLY A 345 10.13 -20.86 -4.54
CA GLY A 345 9.50 -20.01 -5.56
C GLY A 345 8.00 -19.78 -5.34
N MET A 346 7.49 -19.88 -4.10
CA MET A 346 6.07 -19.72 -3.80
C MET A 346 5.80 -18.95 -2.50
N ASP A 347 5.45 -17.67 -2.61
CA ASP A 347 4.95 -16.92 -1.46
C ASP A 347 3.50 -17.29 -1.15
N ARG A 348 3.26 -17.79 0.07
CA ARG A 348 1.93 -18.15 0.60
C ARG A 348 1.11 -16.97 1.11
N LEU A 349 1.70 -15.81 1.34
CA LEU A 349 0.99 -14.60 1.77
C LEU A 349 0.38 -13.83 0.60
N THR A 350 0.00 -14.51 -0.48
CA THR A 350 -0.60 -13.90 -1.67
C THR A 350 -1.97 -14.49 -1.92
N GLU A 351 -2.91 -13.71 -2.47
CA GLU A 351 -4.24 -14.21 -2.83
C GLU A 351 -4.15 -15.47 -3.72
N ARG A 352 -3.22 -15.48 -4.69
CA ARG A 352 -3.01 -16.62 -5.61
C ARG A 352 -2.67 -17.94 -4.90
N ASN A 353 -1.81 -17.89 -3.88
CA ASN A 353 -1.17 -19.08 -3.28
C ASN A 353 -1.64 -19.38 -1.85
N PHE A 354 -2.46 -18.52 -1.24
CA PHE A 354 -2.94 -18.68 0.13
C PHE A 354 -3.64 -20.05 0.31
N PRO A 355 -3.31 -20.85 1.35
CA PRO A 355 -3.83 -22.21 1.50
C PRO A 355 -5.36 -22.34 1.62
N ASN A 356 -6.08 -21.24 1.82
CA ASN A 356 -7.54 -21.20 1.86
C ASN A 356 -8.14 -20.23 0.84
N ARG A 357 -8.50 -20.74 -0.34
CA ARG A 357 -9.11 -19.95 -1.44
C ARG A 357 -10.37 -19.19 -1.04
N LEU A 358 -11.15 -19.66 -0.07
CA LEU A 358 -12.37 -18.96 0.40
C LEU A 358 -12.08 -17.66 1.17
N ARG A 359 -10.82 -17.42 1.55
CA ARG A 359 -10.35 -16.21 2.25
C ARG A 359 -9.06 -15.67 1.63
N ALA A 360 -8.77 -16.04 0.39
CA ALA A 360 -7.60 -15.58 -0.33
C ALA A 360 -7.64 -14.05 -0.57
N TYR A 361 -8.83 -13.50 -0.85
CA TYR A 361 -9.05 -12.05 -0.96
C TYR A 361 -8.69 -11.26 0.32
N GLU A 362 -8.60 -11.90 1.48
CA GLU A 362 -8.15 -11.22 2.71
C GLU A 362 -6.65 -10.91 2.68
N MET A 363 -5.91 -11.54 1.75
CA MET A 363 -4.51 -11.24 1.40
C MET A 363 -4.41 -10.22 0.26
N GLU A 364 -5.47 -9.47 -0.05
CA GLU A 364 -5.42 -8.34 -1.00
C GLU A 364 -4.22 -7.43 -0.68
N SER A 365 -3.60 -6.85 -1.72
CA SER A 365 -2.36 -6.08 -1.71
C SER A 365 -1.08 -6.87 -1.40
N LEU A 366 -1.12 -7.95 -0.62
CA LEU A 366 0.06 -8.77 -0.33
C LEU A 366 0.48 -9.62 -1.54
N GLY A 367 1.69 -9.36 -2.06
CA GLY A 367 2.21 -9.94 -3.30
C GLY A 367 1.31 -9.72 -4.52
N ALA A 368 0.50 -8.65 -4.52
CA ALA A 368 -0.50 -8.39 -5.56
C ALA A 368 0.09 -8.15 -6.96
N MET A 369 1.38 -7.83 -7.05
CA MET A 369 2.13 -7.71 -8.29
C MET A 369 2.92 -8.99 -8.66
N GLY A 370 2.98 -9.99 -7.77
CA GLY A 370 3.62 -11.28 -7.99
C GLY A 370 5.12 -11.18 -8.22
N ASP A 371 5.57 -11.67 -9.38
CA ASP A 371 6.97 -11.71 -9.82
C ASP A 371 7.48 -10.38 -10.41
N LYS A 372 6.62 -9.37 -10.53
CA LYS A 372 7.00 -8.04 -11.01
C LYS A 372 7.93 -7.34 -10.02
N THR A 373 8.90 -6.65 -10.59
CA THR A 373 9.92 -5.84 -9.92
C THR A 373 10.10 -4.55 -10.70
N ASP A 374 10.52 -3.49 -10.03
CA ASP A 374 11.04 -2.29 -10.69
C ASP A 374 12.52 -2.49 -11.07
N GLU A 375 13.07 -1.58 -11.85
CA GLU A 375 14.49 -1.51 -12.16
C GLU A 375 15.03 -0.16 -11.73
N ILE A 376 16.12 -0.15 -10.96
CA ILE A 376 16.73 1.04 -10.37
C ILE A 376 18.20 1.00 -10.70
N LYS A 377 18.65 1.90 -11.60
CA LYS A 377 20.03 1.95 -12.10
C LYS A 377 20.53 0.60 -12.67
N GLY A 378 19.62 -0.18 -13.27
CA GLY A 378 19.91 -1.52 -13.81
C GLY A 378 19.83 -2.67 -12.78
N ILE A 379 19.51 -2.38 -11.53
CA ILE A 379 19.31 -3.38 -10.46
C ILE A 379 17.81 -3.63 -10.29
N GLN A 380 17.40 -4.89 -10.27
CA GLN A 380 16.00 -5.25 -10.03
C GLN A 380 15.62 -5.03 -8.56
N ALA A 381 14.51 -4.34 -8.32
CA ALA A 381 14.05 -3.91 -7.01
C ALA A 381 12.63 -4.44 -6.74
N PRO A 382 12.34 -5.02 -5.56
CA PRO A 382 10.97 -5.29 -5.18
C PRO A 382 10.17 -4.00 -4.99
N ILE A 383 8.92 -4.05 -5.41
CA ILE A 383 7.94 -2.98 -5.24
C ILE A 383 7.28 -3.14 -3.88
N LEU A 384 7.36 -2.08 -3.07
CA LEU A 384 6.80 -1.98 -1.73
C LEU A 384 5.75 -0.87 -1.67
N GLU A 385 4.74 -1.06 -0.82
CA GLU A 385 3.74 -0.04 -0.48
C GLU A 385 3.94 0.39 0.98
N PHE A 386 4.34 1.65 1.16
CA PHE A 386 4.49 2.32 2.44
C PHE A 386 3.15 2.91 2.84
N ARG A 387 2.54 2.34 3.88
CA ARG A 387 1.24 2.81 4.38
C ARG A 387 1.49 3.81 5.48
N GLY A 388 0.91 5.01 5.35
CA GLY A 388 0.96 6.00 6.41
C GLY A 388 0.50 5.39 7.75
N GLY A 389 1.40 5.32 8.73
CA GLY A 389 1.05 4.92 10.10
C GLY A 389 0.03 5.87 10.73
N ARG A 390 -0.05 7.10 10.18
CA ARG A 390 -1.10 8.10 10.39
C ARG A 390 -2.20 7.89 9.34
N LYS A 391 -3.43 7.71 9.80
CA LYS A 391 -4.65 7.72 8.96
C LYS A 391 -5.42 9.01 9.23
N ARG A 392 -6.28 9.41 8.28
CA ARG A 392 -7.13 10.61 8.39
C ARG A 392 -6.30 11.90 8.58
N LEU A 393 -5.26 12.03 7.76
CA LEU A 393 -4.48 13.27 7.64
C LEU A 393 -5.35 14.39 7.06
N THR A 394 -5.19 15.60 7.57
CA THR A 394 -5.70 16.82 6.90
C THR A 394 -5.02 17.02 5.53
N PRO A 395 -5.56 17.90 4.65
CA PRO A 395 -4.93 18.17 3.35
C PRO A 395 -3.46 18.61 3.47
N ASP A 396 -3.13 19.47 4.43
CA ASP A 396 -1.75 19.94 4.65
C ASP A 396 -0.83 18.80 5.14
N GLU A 397 -1.28 17.99 6.10
CA GLU A 397 -0.50 16.83 6.58
C GLU A 397 -0.30 15.75 5.50
N ALA A 398 -1.25 15.63 4.57
CA ALA A 398 -1.14 14.72 3.43
C ALA A 398 -0.17 15.26 2.36
N GLU A 399 -0.11 16.57 2.15
CA GLU A 399 0.90 17.23 1.32
C GLU A 399 2.31 17.03 1.92
N ASP A 400 2.44 17.23 3.23
CA ASP A 400 3.66 16.93 3.99
C ASP A 400 4.07 15.45 3.83
N TYR A 401 3.12 14.51 3.91
CA TYR A 401 3.40 13.09 3.70
C TYR A 401 3.93 12.79 2.29
N VAL A 402 3.32 13.36 1.23
CA VAL A 402 3.81 13.22 -0.15
C VAL A 402 5.22 13.78 -0.26
N SER A 403 5.42 14.99 0.25
CA SER A 403 6.70 15.71 0.29
C SER A 403 7.80 14.91 1.01
N GLU A 404 7.54 14.40 2.21
CA GLU A 404 8.48 13.63 3.03
C GLU A 404 8.79 12.26 2.45
N SER A 405 7.78 11.53 1.97
CA SER A 405 7.95 10.17 1.43
C SER A 405 8.68 10.18 0.09
N PHE A 406 8.38 11.13 -0.80
CA PHE A 406 9.12 11.31 -2.05
C PHE A 406 10.59 11.65 -1.79
N LYS A 407 10.87 12.65 -0.93
CA LYS A 407 12.24 13.00 -0.51
C LYS A 407 12.95 11.84 0.16
N MET A 408 12.23 11.02 0.94
CA MET A 408 12.81 9.83 1.55
C MET A 408 13.32 8.86 0.50
N LEU A 409 12.52 8.57 -0.53
CA LEU A 409 12.87 7.67 -1.62
C LEU A 409 14.05 8.22 -2.43
N LEU A 410 13.95 9.46 -2.91
CA LEU A 410 15.01 10.14 -3.66
C LEU A 410 16.39 10.10 -2.97
N LEU A 411 16.43 10.34 -1.65
CA LEU A 411 17.65 10.29 -0.84
C LEU A 411 18.28 8.88 -0.70
N LEU A 412 17.50 7.82 -0.88
CA LEU A 412 18.00 6.44 -0.82
C LEU A 412 18.72 6.05 -2.12
N HIS A 413 18.54 6.78 -3.22
CA HIS A 413 19.11 6.40 -4.51
C HIS A 413 20.16 7.39 -5.03
N GLU A 414 20.11 8.67 -4.68
CA GLU A 414 21.21 9.59 -5.00
C GLU A 414 22.49 9.34 -4.19
N GLY A 415 22.37 8.73 -3.00
CA GLY A 415 23.41 8.73 -1.98
C GLY A 415 23.30 9.99 -1.12
N GLN A 416 23.67 9.90 0.16
CA GLN A 416 23.28 10.91 1.16
C GLN A 416 23.96 12.29 0.99
N ASP A 417 24.96 12.42 0.12
CA ASP A 417 25.89 13.56 0.10
C ASP A 417 25.49 14.73 -0.82
N THR A 418 24.47 14.59 -1.69
CA THR A 418 24.21 15.58 -2.77
C THR A 418 22.99 16.50 -2.59
N PHE A 419 21.97 16.10 -1.83
CA PHE A 419 20.65 16.75 -1.94
C PHE A 419 20.38 17.88 -0.93
N TRP A 420 21.07 17.92 0.21
CA TRP A 420 20.86 18.94 1.26
C TRP A 420 21.92 20.04 1.23
N GLY A 421 22.12 20.66 0.07
CA GLY A 421 22.81 21.96 0.01
C GLY A 421 21.92 23.04 0.64
N GLU A 422 22.40 23.64 1.73
CA GLU A 422 21.75 24.75 2.46
C GLU A 422 21.57 26.03 1.60
#